data_AF-W4JV39-F1
#
_entry.id   AF-W4JV39-F1
#
_cell.length_a   1.000
_cell.length_b   1.000
_cell.length_c   1.000
_cell.angle_alpha   90.00
_cell.angle_beta   90.00
_cell.angle_gamma   90.00
#
_symmetry.space_group_name_H-M   'P 1'
#
loop_
_entity.id
_entity.type
_entity.pdbx_description
1 polymer ?
#
loop_
_entity_poly.entity_id
_entity_poly.type
_entity_poly.pdbx_seq_one_letter_code
_entity_poly.pdbx_strand_id
1 'polypeptide(L)'
;MFTTGSASRHAQQMPRPKPPKARGAPSTSSPATGPSQRPANPKLTHFISLPIGHHASLRASMTGFTSALLQGAPAVAGLDRTIVIPARRLHLTLGVMSLDQPGSARANAPPPTLGAARALLEALLPRVLQMLHGQRLRVDLERMDVLQPERGDASRAHVLFVGPVLGGEDGRRLRSVCEMVRGEFIASGLMVDDHRPLKLHCTVLNTTYRKPRPRGARQPFSYADILQSTAFRAIAATQGSGIGAPTA
;
A
#
# COMPACT_ATOMS: atom_id res chain seq x y z
N MET A 1 -28.90 26.22 -31.27
CA MET A 1 -29.30 26.28 -32.69
C MET A 1 -28.54 25.21 -33.44
N PHE A 2 -29.20 24.11 -33.77
CA PHE A 2 -28.67 23.04 -34.59
C PHE A 2 -29.19 23.20 -36.02
N THR A 3 -28.30 23.14 -37.01
CA THR A 3 -28.63 23.10 -38.44
C THR A 3 -28.64 21.66 -38.94
N THR A 4 -29.62 21.36 -39.79
CA THR A 4 -30.06 20.07 -40.31
C THR A 4 -29.33 19.59 -41.58
N GLY A 5 -29.33 18.26 -41.78
CA GLY A 5 -29.39 17.56 -43.09
C GLY A 5 -28.04 17.23 -43.72
N SER A 6 -27.84 16.11 -44.44
CA SER A 6 -28.74 15.08 -44.94
C SER A 6 -27.93 13.81 -45.27
N ALA A 7 -28.62 12.67 -45.29
CA ALA A 7 -28.09 11.34 -45.53
C ALA A 7 -27.76 11.06 -47.00
N SER A 8 -26.74 10.23 -47.24
CA SER A 8 -26.65 9.41 -48.46
C SER A 8 -26.15 8.00 -48.14
N ARG A 9 -26.85 7.02 -48.69
CA ARG A 9 -26.70 5.57 -48.49
C ARG A 9 -25.69 4.99 -49.48
N HIS A 10 -24.78 4.13 -49.03
CA HIS A 10 -24.21 3.04 -49.83
C HIS A 10 -23.81 1.91 -48.85
N ALA A 11 -24.62 0.86 -48.76
CA ALA A 11 -24.49 -0.40 -49.51
C ALA A 11 -23.51 -1.37 -48.83
N GLN A 12 -24.09 -2.26 -48.02
CA GLN A 12 -23.44 -3.39 -47.37
C GLN A 12 -22.86 -4.35 -48.43
N GLN A 13 -21.59 -4.72 -48.27
CA GLN A 13 -20.93 -5.72 -49.12
C GLN A 13 -20.74 -7.00 -48.29
N MET A 14 -21.48 -8.04 -48.68
CA MET A 14 -21.37 -9.41 -48.15
C MET A 14 -20.01 -10.03 -48.53
N PRO A 15 -19.33 -10.76 -47.63
CA PRO A 15 -18.11 -11.46 -47.98
C PRO A 15 -18.38 -12.74 -48.79
N ARG A 16 -17.55 -12.96 -49.82
CA ARG A 16 -17.58 -14.07 -50.79
C ARG A 16 -17.33 -15.44 -50.13
N PRO A 17 -17.85 -16.55 -50.70
CA PRO A 17 -17.68 -17.90 -50.16
C PRO A 17 -16.25 -18.42 -50.32
N LYS A 18 -15.79 -19.21 -49.34
CA LYS A 18 -14.47 -19.86 -49.32
C LYS A 18 -14.44 -21.10 -50.22
N PRO A 19 -13.33 -21.37 -50.95
CA PRO A 19 -13.16 -22.59 -51.73
C PRO A 19 -12.88 -23.83 -50.84
N PRO A 20 -13.14 -25.05 -51.34
CA PRO A 20 -13.19 -26.27 -50.54
C PRO A 20 -11.81 -26.82 -50.12
N LYS A 21 -11.80 -27.57 -49.01
CA LYS A 21 -10.63 -28.20 -48.38
C LYS A 21 -10.05 -29.33 -49.25
N ALA A 22 -8.75 -29.26 -49.51
CA ALA A 22 -7.94 -30.40 -49.97
C ALA A 22 -7.37 -31.18 -48.77
N ARG A 23 -7.36 -32.52 -48.85
CA ARG A 23 -6.82 -33.48 -47.88
C ARG A 23 -5.44 -33.98 -48.33
N GLY A 24 -4.53 -34.22 -47.37
CA GLY A 24 -3.23 -34.93 -47.51
C GLY A 24 -2.04 -33.97 -47.44
N ALA A 25 -0.92 -34.18 -46.72
CA ALA A 25 -0.33 -35.32 -46.01
C ALA A 25 0.63 -34.76 -44.90
N PRO A 26 1.32 -35.59 -44.06
CA PRO A 26 1.83 -35.19 -42.75
C PRO A 26 3.21 -34.52 -42.81
N SER A 27 3.42 -33.45 -42.06
CA SER A 27 4.74 -32.83 -41.86
C SER A 27 5.09 -32.72 -40.37
N THR A 28 6.03 -33.56 -39.97
CA THR A 28 7.09 -33.35 -38.97
C THR A 28 6.84 -32.34 -37.84
N SER A 29 6.69 -32.87 -36.63
CA SER A 29 6.66 -32.15 -35.37
C SER A 29 7.93 -31.33 -35.14
N SER A 30 7.80 -30.01 -35.15
CA SER A 30 8.74 -29.12 -34.45
C SER A 30 8.34 -29.07 -32.97
N PRO A 31 9.28 -29.21 -32.02
CA PRO A 31 8.94 -29.16 -30.61
C PRO A 31 8.44 -27.76 -30.25
N ALA A 32 7.24 -27.72 -29.67
CA ALA A 32 6.63 -26.52 -29.14
C ALA A 32 7.57 -25.86 -28.13
N THR A 33 7.97 -24.63 -28.40
CA THR A 33 8.58 -23.73 -27.43
C THR A 33 7.65 -23.63 -26.22
N GLY A 34 8.15 -24.13 -25.08
CA GLY A 34 7.43 -24.08 -23.81
C GLY A 34 7.06 -22.64 -23.43
N PRO A 35 6.05 -22.46 -22.55
CA PRO A 35 5.58 -21.14 -22.18
C PRO A 35 6.73 -20.33 -21.61
N SER A 36 7.00 -19.17 -22.23
CA SER A 36 7.89 -18.13 -21.72
C SER A 36 7.46 -17.81 -20.28
N GLN A 37 8.20 -18.34 -19.31
CA GLN A 37 8.05 -17.98 -17.92
C GLN A 37 8.56 -16.55 -17.78
N ARG A 38 7.64 -15.59 -17.69
CA ARG A 38 8.00 -14.26 -17.19
C ARG A 38 8.69 -14.48 -15.85
N PRO A 39 9.91 -13.95 -15.64
CA PRO A 39 10.60 -14.12 -14.37
C PRO A 39 9.70 -13.59 -13.26
N ALA A 40 9.41 -14.44 -12.27
CA ALA A 40 8.61 -14.06 -11.12
C ALA A 40 9.32 -12.90 -10.39
N ASN A 41 8.57 -11.86 -10.02
CA ASN A 41 9.13 -10.77 -9.24
C ASN A 41 9.78 -11.35 -7.97
N PRO A 42 11.01 -10.92 -7.63
CA PRO A 42 11.70 -11.43 -6.45
C PRO A 42 10.87 -11.16 -5.19
N LYS A 43 10.91 -12.09 -4.25
CA LYS A 43 10.18 -11.98 -2.98
C LYS A 43 10.70 -10.76 -2.21
N LEU A 44 9.80 -9.92 -1.71
CA LEU A 44 10.16 -8.81 -0.83
C LEU A 44 10.65 -9.35 0.52
N THR A 45 11.79 -8.84 0.99
CA THR A 45 12.45 -9.31 2.23
C THR A 45 12.62 -8.21 3.26
N HIS A 46 12.91 -6.99 2.82
CA HIS A 46 13.23 -5.86 3.70
C HIS A 46 12.38 -4.65 3.35
N PHE A 47 12.36 -3.67 4.25
CA PHE A 47 11.71 -2.39 4.03
C PHE A 47 12.39 -1.30 4.86
N ILE A 48 12.31 -0.06 4.40
CA ILE A 48 12.72 1.11 5.18
C ILE A 48 11.51 1.56 5.99
N SER A 49 11.73 1.85 7.28
CA SER A 49 10.65 2.22 8.18
C SER A 49 10.98 3.42 9.06
N LEU A 50 9.96 4.23 9.34
CA LEU A 50 9.95 5.17 10.46
C LEU A 50 9.19 4.53 11.62
N PRO A 51 9.86 4.03 12.67
CA PRO A 51 9.19 3.41 13.81
C PRO A 51 8.52 4.46 14.70
N ILE A 52 7.22 4.33 14.92
CA ILE A 52 6.42 5.27 15.73
C ILE A 52 5.82 4.61 16.97
N GLY A 53 5.86 3.28 17.06
CA GLY A 53 5.34 2.51 18.19
C GLY A 53 6.08 2.69 19.52
N HIS A 54 7.11 3.54 19.59
CA HIS A 54 7.82 3.86 20.83
C HIS A 54 7.12 4.95 21.66
N HIS A 55 6.22 5.74 21.07
CA HIS A 55 5.47 6.78 21.78
C HIS A 55 4.40 6.18 22.70
N ALA A 56 4.51 6.44 24.01
CA ALA A 56 3.60 5.86 25.01
C ALA A 56 2.13 6.27 24.80
N SER A 57 1.87 7.55 24.54
CA SER A 57 0.52 8.08 24.28
C SER A 57 -0.12 7.45 23.04
N LEU A 58 0.63 7.34 21.94
CA LEU A 58 0.17 6.67 20.72
C LEU A 58 -0.16 5.20 20.98
N ARG A 59 0.69 4.48 21.72
CA ARG A 59 0.43 3.08 22.08
C ARG A 59 -0.85 2.93 22.89
N ALA A 60 -1.06 3.78 23.89
CA ALA A 60 -2.24 3.76 24.73
C ALA A 60 -3.51 4.05 23.91
N SER A 61 -3.49 5.12 23.10
CA SER A 61 -4.59 5.50 22.22
C SER A 61 -4.95 4.39 21.21
N MET A 62 -3.96 3.84 20.51
CA MET A 62 -4.19 2.78 19.52
C MET A 62 -4.65 1.46 20.17
N THR A 63 -4.10 1.12 21.34
CA THR A 63 -4.54 -0.07 22.09
C THR A 63 -5.97 0.09 22.58
N GLY A 64 -6.32 1.27 23.11
CA GLY A 64 -7.68 1.60 23.53
C GLY A 64 -8.67 1.52 22.37
N PHE A 65 -8.36 2.17 21.24
CA PHE A 65 -9.16 2.13 20.02
C PHE A 65 -9.39 0.69 19.52
N THR A 66 -8.32 -0.10 19.36
CA THR A 66 -8.44 -1.47 18.85
C THR A 66 -9.15 -2.41 19.82
N SER A 67 -8.99 -2.20 21.14
CA SER A 67 -9.73 -2.95 22.16
C SER A 67 -11.22 -2.61 22.14
N ALA A 68 -11.57 -1.33 21.99
CA ALA A 68 -12.95 -0.88 21.88
C ALA A 68 -13.62 -1.41 20.59
N LEU A 69 -12.89 -1.50 19.47
CA LEU A 69 -13.41 -2.14 18.26
C LEU A 69 -13.69 -3.63 18.47
N LEU A 70 -12.81 -4.35 19.18
CA LEU A 70 -12.98 -5.79 19.45
C LEU A 70 -14.12 -6.09 20.42
N GLN A 71 -14.42 -5.17 21.35
CA GLN A 71 -15.45 -5.33 22.38
C GLN A 71 -16.77 -4.64 22.02
N GLY A 72 -16.79 -3.86 20.95
CA GLY A 72 -17.93 -3.02 20.57
C GLY A 72 -19.17 -3.82 20.14
N ALA A 73 -20.33 -3.18 20.34
CA ALA A 73 -21.62 -3.64 19.84
C ALA A 73 -22.23 -2.56 18.91
N PRO A 74 -22.69 -2.91 17.70
CA PRO A 74 -22.58 -4.23 17.08
C PRO A 74 -21.12 -4.61 16.78
N ALA A 75 -20.86 -5.92 16.70
CA ALA A 75 -19.52 -6.43 16.38
C ALA A 75 -19.14 -6.09 14.94
N VAL A 76 -17.88 -5.70 14.72
CA VAL A 76 -17.32 -5.47 13.38
C VAL A 76 -17.16 -6.81 12.66
N ALA A 77 -17.84 -6.99 11.52
CA ALA A 77 -17.79 -8.22 10.77
C ALA A 77 -16.35 -8.57 10.37
N GLY A 78 -15.93 -9.81 10.64
CA GLY A 78 -14.61 -10.33 10.27
C GLY A 78 -13.44 -9.75 11.08
N LEU A 79 -13.66 -8.86 12.05
CA LEU A 79 -12.61 -8.40 12.96
C LEU A 79 -12.33 -9.45 14.04
N ASP A 80 -11.04 -9.71 14.29
CA ASP A 80 -10.61 -10.56 15.38
C ASP A 80 -9.26 -10.09 15.93
N ARG A 81 -8.90 -10.52 17.14
CA ARG A 81 -7.68 -10.05 17.83
C ARG A 81 -6.38 -10.37 17.07
N THR A 82 -6.35 -11.46 16.29
CA THR A 82 -5.11 -11.94 15.64
C THR A 82 -4.69 -11.10 14.43
N ILE A 83 -5.62 -10.32 13.86
CA ILE A 83 -5.33 -9.40 12.76
C ILE A 83 -4.94 -8.00 13.24
N VAL A 84 -5.03 -7.72 14.53
CA VAL A 84 -4.63 -6.43 15.11
C VAL A 84 -3.10 -6.36 15.20
N ILE A 85 -2.52 -5.30 14.64
CA ILE A 85 -1.09 -5.03 14.78
C ILE A 85 -0.83 -4.51 16.20
N PRO A 86 0.06 -5.13 16.98
CA PRO A 86 0.43 -4.62 18.30
C PRO A 86 0.95 -3.18 18.19
N ALA A 87 0.47 -2.27 19.04
CA ALA A 87 0.81 -0.85 18.92
C ALA A 87 2.32 -0.54 19.01
N ARG A 88 3.09 -1.39 19.71
CA ARG A 88 4.56 -1.37 19.74
C ARG A 88 5.21 -1.52 18.35
N ARG A 89 4.54 -2.19 17.41
CA ARG A 89 5.06 -2.50 16.06
C ARG A 89 4.65 -1.47 15.02
N LEU A 90 3.98 -0.40 15.40
CA LEU A 90 3.56 0.65 14.48
C LEU A 90 4.78 1.33 13.85
N HIS A 91 4.77 1.41 12.53
CA HIS A 91 5.78 2.07 11.71
C HIS A 91 5.15 2.61 10.43
N LEU A 92 5.77 3.63 9.83
CA LEU A 92 5.49 4.06 8.46
C LEU A 92 6.48 3.39 7.51
N THR A 93 6.01 2.77 6.44
CA THR A 93 6.87 2.14 5.44
C THR A 93 7.20 3.14 4.33
N LEU A 94 8.49 3.34 4.05
CA LEU A 94 8.97 4.24 2.99
C LEU A 94 9.14 3.49 1.65
N GLY A 95 9.43 2.20 1.72
CA GLY A 95 9.51 1.33 0.55
C GLY A 95 10.04 -0.05 0.90
N VAL A 96 9.86 -0.98 -0.03
CA VAL A 96 10.14 -2.42 0.13
C VAL A 96 11.25 -2.85 -0.82
N MET A 97 12.04 -3.82 -0.38
CA MET A 97 13.25 -4.27 -1.08
C MET A 97 13.32 -5.79 -1.11
N SER A 98 13.97 -6.31 -2.14
CA SER A 98 14.37 -7.71 -2.28
C SER A 98 15.88 -7.78 -2.22
N LEU A 99 16.42 -7.89 -1.00
CA LEU A 99 17.86 -7.92 -0.74
C LEU A 99 18.34 -9.37 -0.57
N ASP A 100 19.60 -9.61 -0.96
CA ASP A 100 20.32 -10.88 -0.81
C ASP A 100 19.59 -12.07 -1.45
N GLN A 101 18.86 -11.81 -2.53
CA GLN A 101 18.14 -12.84 -3.30
C GLN A 101 19.04 -13.40 -4.42
N PRO A 102 19.13 -14.73 -4.58
CA PRO A 102 19.82 -15.34 -5.71
C PRO A 102 19.16 -14.90 -7.02
N GLY A 103 19.96 -14.53 -8.03
CA GLY A 103 19.45 -14.06 -9.33
C GLY A 103 18.89 -12.63 -9.34
N SER A 104 19.08 -11.84 -8.27
CA SER A 104 18.69 -10.43 -8.22
C SER A 104 19.69 -9.46 -8.88
N ALA A 105 20.81 -9.99 -9.40
CA ALA A 105 21.77 -9.22 -10.17
C ALA A 105 21.08 -8.68 -11.43
N ARG A 106 21.00 -7.36 -11.54
CA ARG A 106 20.55 -6.72 -12.78
C ARG A 106 21.71 -6.75 -13.77
N ALA A 107 21.41 -6.82 -15.07
CA ALA A 107 22.42 -6.66 -16.10
C ALA A 107 23.14 -5.32 -15.83
N ASN A 108 24.41 -5.38 -15.44
CA ASN A 108 25.30 -4.25 -15.15
C ASN A 108 25.24 -3.62 -13.76
N ALA A 109 24.70 -4.30 -12.73
CA ALA A 109 24.85 -3.86 -11.35
C ALA A 109 25.07 -5.04 -10.39
N PRO A 110 25.89 -4.87 -9.33
CA PRO A 110 25.96 -5.86 -8.26
C PRO A 110 24.56 -6.09 -7.67
N PRO A 111 24.27 -7.31 -7.19
CA PRO A 111 22.98 -7.62 -6.59
C PRO A 111 22.73 -6.71 -5.38
N PRO A 112 21.48 -6.29 -5.15
CA PRO A 112 21.13 -5.48 -3.98
C PRO A 112 21.33 -6.29 -2.69
N THR A 113 22.18 -5.79 -1.80
CA THR A 113 22.52 -6.46 -0.53
C THR A 113 22.03 -5.68 0.68
N LEU A 114 21.85 -6.36 1.82
CA LEU A 114 21.59 -5.69 3.10
C LEU A 114 22.71 -4.73 3.49
N GLY A 115 23.97 -5.09 3.21
CA GLY A 115 25.14 -4.25 3.48
C GLY A 115 25.08 -2.92 2.73
N ALA A 116 24.79 -2.96 1.43
CA ALA A 116 24.66 -1.76 0.61
C ALA A 116 23.47 -0.88 1.05
N ALA A 117 22.32 -1.49 1.39
CA ALA A 117 21.16 -0.78 1.92
C ALA A 117 21.45 -0.06 3.24
N ARG A 118 22.16 -0.73 4.15
CA ARG A 118 22.57 -0.12 5.42
C ARG A 118 23.55 1.02 5.21
N ALA A 119 24.58 0.82 4.39
CA ALA A 119 25.58 1.85 4.10
C ALA A 119 24.95 3.10 3.47
N LEU A 120 23.99 2.91 2.54
CA LEU A 120 23.26 4.04 1.96
C LEU A 120 22.42 4.77 3.03
N LEU A 121 21.69 4.04 3.88
CA LEU A 121 20.88 4.67 4.94
C LEU A 121 21.75 5.49 5.91
N GLU A 122 22.91 4.97 6.29
CA GLU A 122 23.89 5.67 7.13
C GLU A 122 24.43 6.93 6.44
N ALA A 123 24.76 6.84 5.14
CA ALA A 123 25.24 7.97 4.35
C ALA A 123 24.19 9.09 4.16
N LEU A 124 22.90 8.76 4.20
CA LEU A 124 21.83 9.75 4.08
C LEU A 124 21.56 10.53 5.37
N LEU A 125 22.08 10.08 6.52
CA LEU A 125 21.80 10.69 7.83
C LEU A 125 22.12 12.20 7.89
N PRO A 126 23.29 12.69 7.44
CA PRO A 126 23.59 14.13 7.48
C PRO A 126 22.59 14.97 6.68
N ARG A 127 22.17 14.46 5.51
CA ARG A 127 21.18 15.14 4.66
C ARG A 127 19.79 15.14 5.29
N VAL A 128 19.40 14.04 5.94
CA VAL A 128 18.15 13.99 6.72
C VAL A 128 18.18 15.04 7.84
N LEU A 129 19.26 15.11 8.62
CA LEU A 129 19.39 16.10 9.70
C LEU A 129 19.36 17.54 9.19
N GLN A 130 20.00 17.79 8.04
CA GLN A 130 19.94 19.08 7.36
C GLN A 130 18.50 19.43 6.95
N MET A 131 17.77 18.53 6.30
CA MET A 131 16.38 18.77 5.88
C MET A 131 15.42 18.98 7.06
N LEU A 132 15.76 18.44 8.23
CA LEU A 132 15.00 18.63 9.47
C LEU A 132 15.41 19.91 10.23
N HIS A 133 16.47 20.61 9.81
CA HIS A 133 17.05 21.75 10.53
C HIS A 133 17.33 21.44 12.02
N GLY A 134 17.65 20.19 12.36
CA GLY A 134 17.80 19.74 13.75
C GLY A 134 16.50 19.78 14.59
N GLN A 135 15.35 20.07 13.98
CA GLN A 135 14.05 20.15 14.66
C GLN A 135 13.35 18.78 14.70
N ARG A 136 12.59 18.55 15.76
CA ARG A 136 11.71 17.38 15.87
C ARG A 136 10.45 17.62 15.05
N LEU A 137 9.98 16.59 14.35
CA LEU A 137 8.70 16.61 13.65
C LEU A 137 7.56 16.19 14.58
N ARG A 138 6.45 16.93 14.54
CA ARG A 138 5.18 16.55 15.14
C ARG A 138 4.11 16.46 14.05
N VAL A 139 3.62 15.26 13.80
CA VAL A 139 2.59 14.99 12.80
C VAL A 139 1.45 14.21 13.41
N ASP A 140 0.23 14.64 13.14
CA ASP A 140 -0.97 13.96 13.60
C ASP A 140 -1.33 12.80 12.67
N LEU A 141 -1.81 11.69 13.24
CA LEU A 141 -2.20 10.47 12.52
C LEU A 141 -3.72 10.40 12.38
N GLU A 142 -4.27 11.22 11.49
CA GLU A 142 -5.74 11.38 11.37
C GLU A 142 -6.34 10.69 10.14
N ARG A 143 -5.51 10.29 9.16
CA ARG A 143 -6.00 9.71 7.92
C ARG A 143 -6.17 8.20 8.05
N MET A 144 -7.37 7.75 8.41
CA MET A 144 -7.71 6.32 8.47
C MET A 144 -8.42 5.87 7.19
N ASP A 145 -7.97 4.78 6.57
CA ASP A 145 -8.53 4.22 5.34
C ASP A 145 -8.05 2.76 5.15
N VAL A 146 -8.47 2.09 4.08
CA VAL A 146 -8.12 0.70 3.73
C VAL A 146 -7.31 0.59 2.45
N LEU A 147 -6.46 -0.44 2.35
CA LEU A 147 -5.73 -0.73 1.12
C LEU A 147 -6.50 -1.76 0.27
N GLN A 148 -6.87 -1.34 -0.94
CA GLN A 148 -7.37 -2.22 -2.02
C GLN A 148 -8.47 -3.18 -1.56
N PRO A 149 -9.63 -2.67 -1.12
CA PRO A 149 -10.77 -3.53 -0.79
C PRO A 149 -11.17 -4.41 -1.99
N GLU A 150 -11.71 -5.60 -1.71
CA GLU A 150 -12.14 -6.53 -2.76
C GLU A 150 -13.20 -5.86 -3.63
N ARG A 151 -12.93 -5.71 -4.93
CA ARG A 151 -13.83 -5.06 -5.90
C ARG A 151 -14.26 -3.63 -5.50
N GLY A 152 -13.49 -2.94 -4.65
CA GLY A 152 -13.86 -1.61 -4.16
C GLY A 152 -14.84 -1.61 -2.97
N ASP A 153 -15.24 -2.76 -2.45
CA ASP A 153 -16.21 -2.87 -1.36
C ASP A 153 -15.55 -2.67 0.01
N ALA A 154 -15.85 -1.55 0.67
CA ALA A 154 -15.35 -1.24 2.01
C ALA A 154 -15.71 -2.30 3.06
N SER A 155 -16.78 -3.07 2.87
CA SER A 155 -17.15 -4.18 3.76
C SER A 155 -16.25 -5.41 3.58
N ARG A 156 -15.32 -5.37 2.62
CA ARG A 156 -14.43 -6.47 2.22
C ARG A 156 -12.97 -5.99 2.20
N ALA A 157 -12.51 -5.46 3.34
CA ALA A 157 -11.16 -4.93 3.50
C ALA A 157 -10.18 -5.94 4.15
N HIS A 158 -8.90 -5.86 3.75
CA HIS A 158 -7.84 -6.73 4.27
C HIS A 158 -6.79 -6.02 5.11
N VAL A 159 -6.62 -4.72 4.89
CA VAL A 159 -5.63 -3.89 5.57
C VAL A 159 -6.28 -2.56 5.94
N LEU A 160 -6.32 -2.26 7.24
CA LEU A 160 -6.67 -0.92 7.76
C LEU A 160 -5.36 -0.21 8.06
N PHE A 161 -5.26 1.05 7.67
CA PHE A 161 -4.11 1.88 8.03
C PHE A 161 -4.54 3.24 8.56
N VAL A 162 -3.65 3.87 9.32
CA VAL A 162 -3.69 5.29 9.68
C VAL A 162 -2.46 5.99 9.12
N GLY A 163 -2.60 7.22 8.65
CA GLY A 163 -1.51 7.97 8.02
C GLY A 163 -1.37 9.39 8.57
N PRO A 164 -0.17 9.98 8.48
CA PRO A 164 0.07 11.34 8.93
C PRO A 164 -0.69 12.36 8.07
N VAL A 165 -1.09 13.48 8.66
CA VAL A 165 -1.52 14.68 7.92
C VAL A 165 -0.28 15.36 7.34
N LEU A 166 -0.23 15.50 6.02
CA LEU A 166 0.96 16.01 5.31
C LEU A 166 0.82 17.46 4.84
N GLY A 167 -0.28 18.13 5.22
CA GLY A 167 -0.58 19.50 4.79
C GLY A 167 0.17 20.58 5.56
N GLY A 168 0.44 20.38 6.86
CA GLY A 168 1.15 21.33 7.71
C GLY A 168 2.66 21.38 7.45
N GLU A 169 3.37 22.30 8.11
CA GLU A 169 4.82 22.49 7.94
C GLU A 169 5.61 21.20 8.23
N ASP A 170 5.39 20.59 9.40
CA ASP A 170 6.00 19.31 9.77
C ASP A 170 5.60 18.17 8.84
N GLY A 171 4.35 18.16 8.39
CA GLY A 171 3.85 17.19 7.41
C GLY A 171 4.59 17.28 6.07
N ARG A 172 4.84 18.49 5.58
CA ARG A 172 5.60 18.73 4.34
C ARG A 172 7.07 18.37 4.51
N ARG A 173 7.69 18.70 5.65
CA ARG A 173 9.07 18.28 5.97
C ARG A 173 9.19 16.76 6.04
N LEU A 174 8.28 16.09 6.74
CA LEU A 174 8.22 14.62 6.81
C LEU A 174 8.15 14.01 5.42
N ARG A 175 7.21 14.48 4.59
CA ARG A 175 7.06 14.02 3.21
C ARG A 175 8.36 14.19 2.42
N SER A 176 8.96 15.37 2.46
CA SER A 176 10.17 15.69 1.71
C SER A 176 11.34 14.77 2.09
N VAL A 177 11.54 14.54 3.39
CA VAL A 177 12.58 13.62 3.88
C VAL A 177 12.31 12.20 3.41
N CYS A 178 11.07 11.71 3.55
CA CYS A 178 10.73 10.34 3.15
C CYS A 178 10.82 10.12 1.63
N GLU A 179 10.41 11.09 0.83
CA GLU A 179 10.53 11.05 -0.63
C GLU A 179 12.00 11.09 -1.07
N MET A 180 12.83 11.92 -0.42
CA MET A 180 14.28 11.96 -0.66
C MET A 180 14.93 10.60 -0.36
N VAL A 181 14.71 10.03 0.83
CA VAL A 181 15.27 8.72 1.19
C VAL A 181 14.81 7.63 0.23
N ARG A 182 13.51 7.58 -0.10
CA ARG A 182 12.98 6.62 -1.09
C ARG A 182 13.66 6.80 -2.46
N GLY A 183 13.80 8.04 -2.91
CA GLY A 183 14.42 8.38 -4.20
C GLY A 183 15.86 7.89 -4.32
N GLU A 184 16.67 8.10 -3.28
CA GLU A 184 18.06 7.64 -3.25
C GLU A 184 18.18 6.11 -3.30
N PHE A 185 17.31 5.39 -2.59
CA PHE A 185 17.27 3.92 -2.64
C PHE A 185 16.81 3.36 -3.99
N ILE A 186 15.92 4.09 -4.69
CA ILE A 186 15.53 3.74 -6.06
C ILE A 186 16.68 4.01 -7.02
N ALA A 187 17.31 5.18 -6.93
CA ALA A 187 18.42 5.60 -7.79
C ALA A 187 19.63 4.67 -7.64
N SER A 188 19.88 4.15 -6.44
CA SER A 188 20.95 3.18 -6.18
C SER A 188 20.60 1.74 -6.60
N GLY A 189 19.40 1.49 -7.16
CA GLY A 189 18.94 0.18 -7.58
C GLY A 189 18.58 -0.80 -6.44
N LEU A 190 18.57 -0.34 -5.18
CA LEU A 190 18.23 -1.16 -4.00
C LEU A 190 16.72 -1.36 -3.84
N MET A 191 15.94 -0.42 -4.37
CA MET A 191 14.48 -0.43 -4.36
C MET A 191 13.94 -0.44 -5.79
N VAL A 192 12.82 -1.12 -6.01
CA VAL A 192 12.12 -1.08 -7.30
C VAL A 192 11.26 0.18 -7.35
N ASP A 193 11.38 0.96 -8.42
CA ASP A 193 10.42 2.02 -8.71
C ASP A 193 9.14 1.39 -9.27
N ASP A 194 8.05 1.48 -8.52
CA ASP A 194 6.71 1.09 -8.97
C ASP A 194 5.95 2.26 -9.62
N HIS A 195 6.62 3.42 -9.78
CA HIS A 195 6.09 4.68 -10.28
C HIS A 195 4.85 5.18 -9.54
N ARG A 196 4.64 4.72 -8.29
CA ARG A 196 3.55 5.18 -7.43
C ARG A 196 4.04 6.27 -6.49
N PRO A 197 3.20 7.28 -6.21
CA PRO A 197 3.48 8.24 -5.16
C PRO A 197 3.67 7.56 -3.81
N LEU A 198 4.56 8.10 -2.97
CA LEU A 198 4.76 7.61 -1.61
C LEU A 198 3.48 7.79 -0.78
N LYS A 199 2.86 6.67 -0.39
CA LYS A 199 1.74 6.65 0.56
C LYS A 199 2.25 6.34 1.96
N LEU A 200 2.57 7.38 2.74
CA LEU A 200 2.89 7.22 4.16
C LEU A 200 1.68 6.70 4.93
N HIS A 201 1.80 5.50 5.49
CA HIS A 201 0.75 4.86 6.26
C HIS A 201 1.34 3.89 7.29
N CYS A 202 0.59 3.70 8.37
CA CYS A 202 0.87 2.75 9.43
C CYS A 202 -0.26 1.72 9.47
N THR A 203 0.07 0.45 9.29
CA THR A 203 -0.94 -0.62 9.30
C THR A 203 -1.42 -0.89 10.73
N VAL A 204 -2.74 -0.86 10.92
CA VAL A 204 -3.42 -1.12 12.20
C VAL A 204 -4.06 -2.51 12.22
N LEU A 205 -4.70 -2.91 11.12
CA LEU A 205 -5.27 -4.25 10.94
C LEU A 205 -4.69 -4.90 9.69
N ASN A 206 -4.34 -6.18 9.75
CA ASN A 206 -3.94 -6.94 8.58
C ASN A 206 -4.36 -8.41 8.66
N THR A 207 -5.28 -8.78 7.76
CA THR A 207 -5.85 -10.13 7.68
C THR A 207 -4.84 -11.22 7.31
N THR A 208 -3.65 -10.88 6.79
CA THR A 208 -2.58 -11.88 6.56
C THR A 208 -2.11 -12.55 7.84
N TYR A 209 -2.28 -11.90 9.00
CA TYR A 209 -1.89 -12.42 10.30
C TYR A 209 -2.97 -13.25 10.99
N ARG A 210 -4.14 -13.43 10.36
CA ARG A 210 -5.26 -14.17 10.94
C ARG A 210 -4.82 -15.57 11.40
N LYS A 211 -5.16 -15.92 12.64
CA LYS A 211 -4.96 -17.25 13.23
C LYS A 211 -6.28 -17.81 13.76
N PRO A 212 -6.59 -19.10 13.51
CA PRO A 212 -5.86 -20.01 12.61
C PRO A 212 -5.92 -19.54 11.16
N ARG A 213 -4.97 -19.99 10.33
CA ARG A 213 -4.98 -19.65 8.91
C ARG A 213 -6.24 -20.28 8.28
N PRO A 214 -7.12 -19.50 7.63
CA PRO A 214 -8.33 -20.04 7.05
C PRO A 214 -8.02 -21.03 5.92
N ARG A 215 -8.85 -22.08 5.82
CA ARG A 215 -8.87 -22.97 4.66
C ARG A 215 -9.64 -22.26 3.54
N GLY A 216 -8.94 -21.82 2.50
CA GLY A 216 -9.55 -21.12 1.36
C GLY A 216 -9.20 -19.64 1.28
N ALA A 217 -10.12 -18.84 0.76
CA ALA A 217 -9.95 -17.40 0.61
C ALA A 217 -9.68 -16.74 1.97
N ARG A 218 -8.86 -15.68 1.97
CA ARG A 218 -8.69 -14.85 3.18
C ARG A 218 -10.06 -14.28 3.54
N GLN A 219 -10.34 -14.16 4.83
CA GLN A 219 -11.55 -13.51 5.34
C GLN A 219 -11.27 -12.01 5.56
N PRO A 220 -11.91 -11.11 4.77
CA PRO A 220 -11.90 -9.69 5.05
C PRO A 220 -12.66 -9.29 6.32
N PHE A 221 -12.35 -8.10 6.84
CA PHE A 221 -13.16 -7.38 7.82
C PHE A 221 -13.97 -6.26 7.15
N SER A 222 -15.04 -5.81 7.81
CA SER A 222 -15.87 -4.69 7.34
C SER A 222 -15.31 -3.35 7.84
N TYR A 223 -14.79 -2.53 6.92
CA TYR A 223 -14.38 -1.16 7.25
C TYR A 223 -15.60 -0.24 7.44
N ALA A 224 -16.71 -0.52 6.75
CA ALA A 224 -17.96 0.20 6.94
C ALA A 224 -18.44 0.09 8.40
N ASP A 225 -18.38 -1.11 9.00
CA ASP A 225 -18.75 -1.32 10.40
C ASP A 225 -17.81 -0.57 11.35
N ILE A 226 -16.51 -0.51 11.04
CA ILE A 226 -15.53 0.27 11.81
C ILE A 226 -15.94 1.74 11.85
N LEU A 227 -16.27 2.33 10.69
CA LEU A 227 -16.70 3.72 10.60
C LEU A 227 -18.01 3.99 11.35
N GLN A 228 -18.87 2.98 11.48
CA GLN A 228 -20.14 3.07 12.23
C GLN A 228 -19.99 2.70 13.72
N SER A 229 -18.81 2.27 14.17
CA SER A 229 -18.59 1.86 15.55
C SER A 229 -18.58 3.03 16.53
N THR A 230 -18.97 2.78 17.78
CA THR A 230 -18.81 3.74 18.89
C THR A 230 -17.34 4.07 19.14
N ALA A 231 -16.45 3.10 18.97
CA ALA A 231 -15.00 3.27 19.10
C ALA A 231 -14.47 4.32 18.12
N PHE A 232 -14.90 4.28 16.85
CA PHE A 232 -14.51 5.29 15.86
C PHE A 232 -15.08 6.68 16.18
N ARG A 233 -16.35 6.75 16.58
CA ARG A 233 -16.96 8.04 16.99
C ARG A 233 -16.23 8.69 18.17
N ALA A 234 -15.79 7.91 19.15
CA ALA A 234 -15.07 8.42 20.32
C ALA A 234 -13.73 9.06 19.96
N ILE A 235 -12.94 8.42 19.09
CA ILE A 235 -11.68 9.00 18.61
C ILE A 235 -11.94 10.21 17.70
N ALA A 236 -12.95 10.18 16.84
CA ALA A 236 -13.30 11.30 15.98
C ALA A 236 -13.73 12.55 16.77
N ALA A 237 -14.51 12.38 17.84
CA ALA A 237 -14.95 13.48 18.72
C ALA A 237 -13.79 14.14 19.47
N THR A 238 -12.77 13.36 19.83
CA THR A 238 -11.56 13.87 20.51
C THR A 238 -10.74 14.79 19.59
N GLN A 239 -10.74 14.54 18.27
CA GLN A 239 -10.03 15.38 17.29
C GLN A 239 -10.78 16.68 16.96
N GLY A 240 -12.11 16.69 17.07
CA GLY A 240 -12.93 17.89 16.78
C GLY A 240 -12.92 18.96 17.88
N SER A 241 -12.42 18.66 19.08
CA SER A 241 -12.48 19.57 20.25
C SER A 241 -11.23 20.47 20.40
N GLY A 242 -10.31 20.45 19.43
CA GLY A 242 -9.06 21.21 19.45
C GLY A 242 -9.09 22.59 18.78
N ILE A 243 -10.25 23.03 18.25
CA ILE A 243 -10.40 24.37 17.67
C ILE A 243 -10.93 25.29 18.77
N GLY A 244 -10.04 26.15 19.27
CA GLY A 244 -10.35 27.12 20.33
C GLY A 244 -11.57 27.95 20.00
N ALA A 245 -12.48 28.05 20.97
CA ALA A 245 -13.49 29.09 20.99
C ALA A 245 -12.78 30.47 20.98
N PRO A 246 -13.22 31.44 20.18
CA PRO A 246 -12.75 32.80 20.32
C PRO A 246 -13.23 33.31 21.68
N THR A 247 -12.29 33.64 22.56
CA THR A 247 -12.57 34.50 23.71
C THR A 247 -13.09 35.83 23.19
N ALA A 248 -14.29 36.19 23.63
CA ALA A 248 -14.89 37.51 23.45
C ALA A 248 -14.06 38.61 24.13
#